data_AF-A0A1J7K174-F1
#
_entry.id   AF-A0A1J7K174-F1
#
_cell.length_a   1.000
_cell.length_b   1.000
_cell.length_c   1.000
_cell.angle_alpha   90.00
_cell.angle_beta   90.00
_cell.angle_gamma   90.00
#
_symmetry.space_group_name_H-M   'P 1'
#
loop_
_entity.id
_entity.type
_entity.pdbx_description
1 polymer ?
#
loop_
_entity_poly.entity_id
_entity_poly.type
_entity_poly.pdbx_seq_one_letter_code
_entity_poly.pdbx_strand_id
1 'polypeptide(L)'
;MEAQVFTQAYVPGVEFLRTQLASLGPPDLTLDQCLEATRLYCDGAPKRDSVWAKKLITETNITPYTLHYLGIMLAYPYTNPTHDLGWNMLVTAHTLDYVPSTLQLILHLEQTHPQATRPKDFKPPAPVQSAISKHQALVRAARDPSALALQAHLLTTAGNNKAAADTFDKAWRAGTSQPQPPPSSSPSPRRPRWLLEGTCHLVRGQRLLEQGKAAEAAACVRVAALELDQPQAYAALAKIADPAEQAGYTMKAAMSGIRSACEGMARVVARAAEEPGLSAAERKTRTLMAREWGMLSGP
;
A
#
# COMPACT_ATOMS: atom_id res chain seq x y z
N MET A 1 -17.73 -15.62 19.08
CA MET A 1 -18.26 -14.47 18.34
C MET A 1 -19.53 -14.96 17.72
N GLU A 2 -20.68 -14.46 18.18
CA GLU A 2 -21.93 -14.68 17.48
C GLU A 2 -21.78 -14.19 16.03
N ALA A 3 -22.37 -14.91 15.07
CA ALA A 3 -22.28 -14.51 13.67
C ALA A 3 -23.02 -13.18 13.51
N GLN A 4 -22.29 -12.08 13.35
CA GLN A 4 -22.87 -10.78 13.04
C GLN A 4 -23.72 -10.93 11.78
N VAL A 5 -25.01 -10.66 11.91
CA VAL A 5 -25.97 -10.71 10.82
C VAL A 5 -25.97 -9.35 10.15
N PHE A 6 -25.43 -9.30 8.93
CA PHE A 6 -25.54 -8.12 8.08
C PHE A 6 -26.89 -8.15 7.37
N THR A 7 -27.49 -6.98 7.19
CA THR A 7 -28.78 -6.81 6.52
C THR A 7 -28.63 -5.80 5.39
N GLN A 8 -29.68 -5.60 4.60
CA GLN A 8 -29.70 -4.57 3.55
C GLN A 8 -29.39 -3.16 4.07
N ALA A 9 -29.56 -2.89 5.37
CA ALA A 9 -29.18 -1.61 5.99
C ALA A 9 -27.67 -1.34 5.98
N TYR A 10 -26.84 -2.39 5.82
CA TYR A 10 -25.39 -2.27 5.74
C TYR A 10 -24.88 -2.05 4.31
N VAL A 11 -25.75 -2.09 3.31
CA VAL A 11 -25.36 -1.82 1.92
C VAL A 11 -25.02 -0.33 1.80
N PRO A 12 -23.79 0.04 1.43
CA PRO A 12 -23.37 1.42 1.31
C PRO A 12 -24.11 2.14 0.18
N GLY A 13 -24.21 3.47 0.32
CA GLY A 13 -24.73 4.32 -0.75
C GLY A 13 -23.86 4.29 -2.03
N VAL A 14 -24.49 4.56 -3.17
CA VAL A 14 -23.85 4.55 -4.49
C VAL A 14 -22.65 5.51 -4.57
N GLU A 15 -22.80 6.73 -4.03
CA GLU A 15 -21.73 7.74 -4.04
C GLU A 15 -20.51 7.34 -3.20
N PHE A 16 -20.75 6.64 -2.08
CA PHE A 16 -19.68 6.09 -1.27
C PHE A 16 -18.87 5.07 -2.08
N LEU A 17 -19.53 4.07 -2.67
CA LEU A 17 -18.85 3.05 -3.45
C LEU A 17 -18.17 3.62 -4.69
N ARG A 18 -18.76 4.60 -5.36
CA ARG A 18 -18.13 5.28 -6.50
C ARG A 18 -16.80 5.92 -6.10
N THR A 19 -16.79 6.63 -4.98
CA THR A 19 -15.60 7.31 -4.45
C THR A 19 -14.52 6.29 -4.06
N GLN A 20 -14.90 5.23 -3.34
CA GLN A 20 -13.96 4.19 -2.92
C GLN A 20 -13.42 3.39 -4.09
N LEU A 21 -14.26 3.05 -5.08
CA LEU A 21 -13.84 2.31 -6.26
C LEU A 21 -12.82 3.09 -7.09
N ALA A 22 -12.99 4.41 -7.21
CA ALA A 22 -12.02 5.26 -7.90
C ALA A 22 -10.65 5.30 -7.19
N SER A 23 -10.62 5.16 -5.86
CA SER A 23 -9.41 5.27 -5.04
C SER A 23 -8.72 3.92 -4.81
N LEU A 24 -9.48 2.92 -4.39
CA LEU A 24 -8.98 1.62 -3.88
C LEU A 24 -9.41 0.44 -4.75
N GLY A 25 -10.44 0.62 -5.58
CA GLY A 25 -10.98 -0.41 -6.45
C GLY A 25 -9.99 -0.82 -7.53
N PRO A 26 -10.06 -2.06 -8.03
CA PRO A 26 -9.33 -2.46 -9.22
C PRO A 26 -10.05 -1.97 -10.49
N PRO A 27 -9.33 -1.77 -11.61
CA PRO A 27 -9.89 -1.12 -12.80
C PRO A 27 -10.96 -1.95 -13.52
N ASP A 28 -11.03 -3.25 -13.26
CA ASP A 28 -11.94 -4.21 -13.88
C ASP A 28 -13.25 -4.42 -13.10
N LEU A 29 -13.36 -3.87 -11.89
CA LEU A 29 -14.57 -3.98 -11.07
C LEU A 29 -15.46 -2.76 -11.28
N THR A 30 -16.73 -2.98 -11.60
CA THR A 30 -17.70 -1.91 -11.85
C THR A 30 -18.50 -1.54 -10.60
N LEU A 31 -19.09 -0.35 -10.59
CA LEU A 31 -19.95 0.10 -9.50
C LEU A 31 -21.16 -0.82 -9.31
N ASP A 32 -21.76 -1.29 -10.41
CA ASP A 32 -22.91 -2.20 -10.36
C ASP A 32 -22.52 -3.57 -9.79
N GLN A 33 -21.36 -4.10 -10.18
CA GLN A 33 -20.82 -5.33 -9.59
C GLN A 33 -20.58 -5.18 -8.08
N CYS A 34 -20.05 -4.03 -7.64
CA CYS A 34 -19.85 -3.75 -6.22
C CYS A 34 -21.16 -3.71 -5.43
N LEU A 35 -22.15 -2.99 -5.95
CA LEU A 35 -23.47 -2.85 -5.32
C LEU A 35 -24.18 -4.20 -5.23
N GLU A 36 -24.22 -4.94 -6.33
CA GLU A 36 -24.90 -6.22 -6.39
C GLU A 36 -24.23 -7.27 -5.49
N ALA A 37 -22.90 -7.37 -5.54
CA ALA A 37 -22.15 -8.27 -4.67
C ALA A 37 -22.38 -7.94 -3.19
N THR A 38 -22.45 -6.66 -2.82
CA THR A 38 -22.70 -6.26 -1.43
C THR A 38 -24.12 -6.62 -0.98
N ARG A 39 -25.13 -6.43 -1.85
CA ARG A 39 -26.53 -6.83 -1.56
C ARG A 39 -26.64 -8.33 -1.35
N LEU A 40 -26.14 -9.12 -2.30
CA LEU A 40 -26.15 -10.59 -2.23
C LEU A 40 -25.41 -11.10 -0.99
N TYR A 41 -24.30 -10.47 -0.61
CA TYR A 41 -23.58 -10.80 0.61
C TYR A 41 -24.40 -10.56 1.89
N CYS A 42 -25.09 -9.41 1.95
CA CYS A 42 -25.97 -9.08 3.07
C CYS A 42 -27.21 -9.99 3.12
N ASP A 43 -27.80 -10.36 1.98
CA ASP A 43 -28.95 -11.26 1.92
C ASP A 43 -28.60 -12.69 2.35
N GLY A 44 -27.38 -13.14 2.10
CA GLY A 44 -26.88 -14.45 2.54
C GLY A 44 -26.47 -14.49 4.03
N ALA A 45 -26.26 -13.35 4.68
CA ALA A 45 -25.70 -13.29 6.03
C ALA A 45 -26.54 -13.95 7.14
N PRO A 46 -27.90 -13.94 7.10
CA PRO A 46 -28.71 -14.66 8.08
C PRO A 46 -28.60 -16.20 7.98
N LYS A 47 -28.05 -16.74 6.88
CA LYS A 47 -28.01 -18.19 6.58
C LYS A 47 -26.59 -18.78 6.62
N ARG A 48 -25.70 -18.21 7.42
CA ARG A 48 -24.27 -18.58 7.47
C ARG A 48 -24.03 -19.92 8.16
N ASP A 49 -24.19 -21.00 7.40
CA ASP A 49 -23.69 -22.33 7.75
C ASP A 49 -22.18 -22.46 7.40
N SER A 50 -21.61 -23.63 7.70
CA SER A 50 -20.19 -23.92 7.45
C SER A 50 -19.81 -23.95 5.95
N VAL A 51 -20.79 -24.01 5.05
CA VAL A 51 -20.59 -24.07 3.60
C VAL A 51 -21.07 -22.81 2.86
N TRP A 52 -21.62 -21.83 3.57
CA TRP A 52 -22.25 -20.64 3.00
C TRP A 52 -21.31 -19.88 2.06
N ALA A 53 -20.04 -19.72 2.45
CA ALA A 53 -19.06 -18.98 1.66
C ALA A 53 -18.82 -19.66 0.31
N LYS A 54 -18.82 -21.00 0.30
CA LYS A 54 -18.71 -21.79 -0.94
C LYS A 54 -19.98 -21.63 -1.78
N LYS A 55 -21.17 -21.73 -1.16
CA LYS A 55 -22.45 -21.50 -1.86
C LYS A 55 -22.50 -20.12 -2.50
N LEU A 56 -22.09 -19.08 -1.78
CA LEU A 56 -22.04 -17.70 -2.28
C LEU A 56 -21.28 -17.60 -3.60
N ILE A 57 -20.09 -18.22 -3.70
CA ILE A 57 -19.28 -18.15 -4.92
C ILE A 57 -19.76 -19.10 -6.03
N THR A 58 -20.46 -20.18 -5.71
CA THR A 58 -20.95 -21.14 -6.72
C THR A 58 -22.32 -20.78 -7.27
N GLU A 59 -23.16 -20.11 -6.47
CA GLU A 59 -24.54 -19.76 -6.81
C GLU A 59 -24.69 -18.30 -7.28
N THR A 60 -23.62 -17.51 -7.19
CA THR A 60 -23.61 -16.10 -7.62
C THR A 60 -22.36 -15.79 -8.45
N ASN A 61 -22.28 -14.57 -8.99
CA ASN A 61 -21.09 -14.08 -9.69
C ASN A 61 -20.04 -13.49 -8.74
N ILE A 62 -20.22 -13.61 -7.42
CA ILE A 62 -19.25 -13.12 -6.44
C ILE A 62 -18.02 -14.03 -6.44
N THR A 63 -16.85 -13.43 -6.54
CA THR A 63 -15.57 -14.14 -6.42
C THR A 63 -14.84 -13.74 -5.14
N PRO A 64 -13.85 -14.53 -4.65
CA PRO A 64 -12.98 -14.08 -3.57
C PRO A 64 -12.23 -12.78 -3.88
N TYR A 65 -11.95 -12.53 -5.16
CA TYR A 65 -11.40 -11.28 -5.67
C TYR A 65 -12.36 -10.10 -5.42
N THR A 66 -13.64 -10.25 -5.78
CA THR A 66 -14.69 -9.25 -5.52
C THR A 66 -14.82 -8.96 -4.02
N LEU A 67 -14.86 -10.01 -3.19
CA LEU A 67 -14.94 -9.88 -1.73
C LEU A 67 -13.73 -9.17 -1.14
N HIS A 68 -12.52 -9.41 -1.67
CA HIS A 68 -11.30 -8.76 -1.20
C HIS A 68 -11.36 -7.24 -1.40
N TYR A 69 -11.66 -6.80 -2.62
CA TYR A 69 -11.67 -5.36 -2.93
C TYR A 69 -12.85 -4.63 -2.29
N LEU A 70 -14.03 -5.25 -2.22
CA LEU A 70 -15.13 -4.72 -1.40
C LEU A 70 -14.73 -4.64 0.08
N GLY A 71 -14.08 -5.68 0.59
CA GLY A 71 -13.56 -5.71 1.94
C GLY A 71 -12.64 -4.53 2.25
N ILE A 72 -11.68 -4.24 1.35
CA ILE A 72 -10.79 -3.07 1.46
C ILE A 72 -11.58 -1.76 1.40
N MET A 73 -12.46 -1.60 0.41
CA MET A 73 -13.23 -0.35 0.23
C MET A 73 -14.16 -0.05 1.40
N LEU A 74 -14.70 -1.08 2.06
CA LEU A 74 -15.65 -0.92 3.17
C LEU A 74 -14.96 -0.82 4.52
N ALA A 75 -13.78 -1.44 4.68
CA ALA A 75 -12.98 -1.39 5.91
C ALA A 75 -12.16 -0.09 6.04
N TYR A 76 -11.95 0.66 4.96
CA TYR A 76 -11.19 1.91 4.98
C TYR A 76 -12.05 3.11 4.55
N PRO A 77 -12.02 4.25 5.29
CA PRO A 77 -11.31 4.48 6.55
C PRO A 77 -11.98 3.81 7.77
N TYR A 78 -11.21 3.59 8.84
CA TYR A 78 -11.59 2.88 10.07
C TYR A 78 -12.82 3.41 10.82
N THR A 79 -13.30 4.60 10.48
CA THR A 79 -14.45 5.25 11.11
C THR A 79 -15.78 4.97 10.39
N ASN A 80 -15.75 4.11 9.37
CA ASN A 80 -16.91 3.84 8.55
C ASN A 80 -17.89 2.86 9.23
N PRO A 81 -19.20 3.13 9.28
CA PRO A 81 -20.23 2.17 9.69
C PRO A 81 -20.18 0.83 8.95
N THR A 82 -19.58 0.77 7.76
CA THR A 82 -19.39 -0.45 6.97
C THR A 82 -18.12 -1.23 7.32
N HIS A 83 -17.34 -0.80 8.31
CA HIS A 83 -16.05 -1.43 8.65
C HIS A 83 -16.21 -2.92 8.95
N ASP A 84 -17.14 -3.27 9.83
CA ASP A 84 -17.42 -4.67 10.19
C ASP A 84 -17.81 -5.53 8.99
N LEU A 85 -18.61 -4.97 8.07
CA LEU A 85 -18.99 -5.65 6.83
C LEU A 85 -17.76 -5.90 5.95
N GLY A 86 -16.92 -4.89 5.76
CA GLY A 86 -15.68 -5.00 5.00
C GLY A 86 -14.72 -6.02 5.59
N TRP A 87 -14.51 -5.97 6.91
CA TRP A 87 -13.71 -6.93 7.65
C TRP A 87 -14.24 -8.36 7.47
N ASN A 88 -15.56 -8.53 7.57
CA ASN A 88 -16.18 -9.83 7.40
C ASN A 88 -16.03 -10.37 5.97
N MET A 89 -16.12 -9.52 4.94
CA MET A 89 -15.82 -9.90 3.55
C MET A 89 -14.37 -10.33 3.35
N LEU A 90 -13.41 -9.64 3.99
CA LEU A 90 -11.99 -10.04 3.98
C LEU A 90 -11.79 -11.41 4.64
N VAL A 91 -12.43 -11.64 5.78
CA VAL A 91 -12.42 -12.95 6.46
C VAL A 91 -13.00 -14.04 5.57
N THR A 92 -14.15 -13.79 4.92
CA THR A 92 -14.77 -14.76 4.00
C THR A 92 -13.88 -15.05 2.80
N ALA A 93 -13.25 -14.04 2.21
CA ALA A 93 -12.28 -14.26 1.13
C ALA A 93 -11.06 -15.09 1.60
N HIS A 94 -10.58 -14.85 2.83
CA HIS A 94 -9.51 -15.65 3.44
C HIS A 94 -9.91 -17.12 3.63
N THR A 95 -11.14 -17.40 4.11
CA THR A 95 -11.63 -18.78 4.29
C THR A 95 -11.87 -19.50 2.97
N LEU A 96 -12.07 -18.75 1.88
CA LEU A 96 -12.07 -19.25 0.49
C LEU A 96 -10.66 -19.32 -0.12
N ASP A 97 -9.64 -19.38 0.73
CA ASP A 97 -8.24 -19.52 0.40
C ASP A 97 -7.60 -18.37 -0.41
N TYR A 98 -8.25 -17.21 -0.50
CA TYR A 98 -7.71 -16.07 -1.24
C TYR A 98 -6.54 -15.40 -0.48
N VAL A 99 -5.33 -15.55 -1.05
CA VAL A 99 -4.07 -15.08 -0.43
C VAL A 99 -4.06 -13.57 -0.19
N PRO A 100 -4.48 -12.69 -1.12
CA PRO A 100 -4.47 -11.25 -0.85
C PRO A 100 -5.27 -10.85 0.40
N SER A 101 -6.42 -11.46 0.64
CA SER A 101 -7.19 -11.21 1.88
C SER A 101 -6.49 -11.73 3.12
N THR A 102 -5.79 -12.86 3.03
CA THR A 102 -4.95 -13.38 4.12
C THR A 102 -3.90 -12.35 4.55
N LEU A 103 -3.22 -11.74 3.57
CA LEU A 103 -2.19 -10.74 3.83
C LEU A 103 -2.79 -9.42 4.32
N GLN A 104 -3.94 -9.01 3.77
CA GLN A 104 -4.63 -7.78 4.16
C GLN A 104 -5.12 -7.83 5.61
N LEU A 105 -5.63 -8.98 6.08
CA LEU A 105 -6.04 -9.15 7.49
C LEU A 105 -4.87 -8.90 8.46
N ILE A 106 -3.65 -9.34 8.09
CA ILE A 106 -2.45 -9.14 8.90
C ILE A 106 -2.00 -7.67 8.86
N LEU A 107 -2.01 -7.05 7.68
CA LEU A 107 -1.70 -5.62 7.54
C LEU A 107 -2.63 -4.76 8.39
N HIS A 108 -3.92 -5.02 8.31
CA HIS A 108 -4.94 -4.32 9.09
C HIS A 108 -4.75 -4.52 10.59
N LEU A 109 -4.45 -5.76 11.01
CA LEU A 109 -4.16 -6.07 12.41
C LEU A 109 -2.98 -5.24 12.93
N GLU A 110 -1.87 -5.18 12.19
CA GLU A 110 -0.69 -4.41 12.62
C GLU A 110 -0.91 -2.90 12.61
N GLN A 111 -1.78 -2.40 11.73
CA GLN A 111 -2.15 -0.97 11.72
C GLN A 111 -3.02 -0.58 12.93
N THR A 112 -3.92 -1.46 13.35
CA THR A 112 -4.87 -1.19 14.45
C THR A 112 -4.32 -1.58 15.81
N HIS A 113 -3.51 -2.63 15.86
CA HIS A 113 -2.86 -3.15 17.04
C HIS A 113 -1.39 -3.42 16.71
N PRO A 114 -0.53 -2.39 16.75
CA PRO A 114 0.90 -2.56 16.48
C PRO A 114 1.46 -3.69 17.34
N GLN A 115 2.21 -4.60 16.72
CA GLN A 115 2.81 -5.78 17.37
C GLN A 115 1.81 -6.90 17.72
N ALA A 116 0.55 -6.85 17.28
CA ALA A 116 -0.42 -7.92 17.52
C ALA A 116 -0.09 -9.26 16.85
N THR A 117 0.81 -9.29 15.87
CA THR A 117 1.38 -10.55 15.38
C THR A 117 2.35 -11.20 16.37
N ARG A 118 2.61 -10.57 17.54
CA ARG A 118 3.41 -11.11 18.64
C ARG A 118 2.47 -11.71 19.70
N PRO A 119 2.45 -13.06 19.86
CA PRO A 119 1.44 -13.73 20.68
C PRO A 119 1.48 -13.42 22.18
N LYS A 120 2.56 -12.80 22.68
CA LYS A 120 2.76 -12.60 24.12
C LYS A 120 1.80 -11.56 24.71
N ASP A 121 1.42 -10.55 23.93
CA ASP A 121 0.75 -9.35 24.44
C ASP A 121 -0.68 -9.20 23.89
N PHE A 122 -1.03 -9.97 22.86
CA PHE A 122 -2.34 -9.93 22.23
C PHE A 122 -2.70 -11.30 21.65
N LYS A 123 -3.94 -11.74 21.87
CA LYS A 123 -4.51 -12.94 21.24
C LYS A 123 -5.42 -12.50 20.11
N PRO A 124 -5.01 -12.64 18.83
CA PRO A 124 -5.85 -12.22 17.71
C PRO A 124 -7.15 -13.01 17.64
N PRO A 125 -8.21 -12.46 17.02
CA PRO A 125 -9.41 -13.24 16.70
C PRO A 125 -9.06 -14.50 15.89
N ALA A 126 -9.86 -15.56 16.03
CA ALA A 126 -9.59 -16.85 15.37
C ALA A 126 -9.34 -16.75 13.85
N PRO A 127 -10.09 -15.95 13.06
CA PRO A 127 -9.80 -15.77 11.64
C PRO A 127 -8.40 -15.19 11.37
N VAL A 128 -7.93 -14.30 12.23
CA VAL A 128 -6.61 -13.67 12.11
C VAL A 128 -5.50 -14.64 12.51
N GLN A 129 -5.71 -15.49 13.51
CA GLN A 129 -4.76 -16.56 13.86
C GLN A 129 -4.56 -17.55 12.68
N SER A 130 -5.66 -17.91 12.01
CA SER A 130 -5.62 -18.70 10.77
C SER A 130 -4.82 -17.96 9.67
N ALA A 131 -5.08 -16.67 9.48
CA ALA A 131 -4.36 -15.85 8.50
C ALA A 131 -2.84 -15.78 8.80
N ILE A 132 -2.45 -15.58 10.06
CA ILE A 132 -1.04 -15.59 10.50
C ILE A 132 -0.39 -16.94 10.19
N SER A 133 -1.06 -18.05 10.53
CA SER A 133 -0.54 -19.40 10.28
C SER A 133 -0.32 -19.65 8.78
N LYS A 134 -1.26 -19.22 7.94
CA LYS A 134 -1.16 -19.34 6.49
C LYS A 134 -0.07 -18.43 5.91
N HIS A 135 0.06 -17.19 6.40
CA HIS A 135 1.16 -16.30 6.02
C HIS A 135 2.52 -16.90 6.36
N GLN A 136 2.70 -17.47 7.55
CA GLN A 136 3.93 -18.17 7.93
C GLN A 136 4.23 -19.37 7.01
N ALA A 137 3.20 -20.10 6.54
CA ALA A 137 3.39 -21.15 5.55
C ALA A 137 3.86 -20.59 4.19
N LEU A 138 3.26 -19.49 3.72
CA LEU A 138 3.66 -18.81 2.47
C LEU A 138 5.10 -18.28 2.55
N VAL A 139 5.49 -17.67 3.68
CA VAL A 139 6.86 -17.19 3.92
C VAL A 139 7.86 -18.34 3.90
N ARG A 140 7.56 -19.47 4.55
CA ARG A 140 8.41 -20.67 4.53
C ARG A 140 8.58 -21.25 3.14
N ALA A 141 7.54 -21.21 2.32
CA ALA A 141 7.61 -21.65 0.93
C ALA A 141 8.49 -20.74 0.07
N ALA A 142 8.70 -19.48 0.46
CA ALA A 142 9.58 -18.50 -0.17
C ALA A 142 9.32 -18.25 -1.67
N ARG A 143 8.08 -18.49 -2.13
CA ARG A 143 7.66 -18.32 -3.53
C ARG A 143 6.75 -17.11 -3.75
N ASP A 144 6.01 -16.71 -2.71
CA ASP A 144 5.06 -15.60 -2.82
C ASP A 144 5.75 -14.27 -2.45
N PRO A 145 5.92 -13.33 -3.40
CA PRO A 145 6.60 -12.07 -3.13
C PRO A 145 5.79 -11.17 -2.19
N SER A 146 4.46 -11.22 -2.22
CA SER A 146 3.61 -10.41 -1.33
C SER A 146 3.77 -10.86 0.13
N ALA A 147 3.79 -12.17 0.38
CA ALA A 147 3.96 -12.72 1.72
C ALA A 147 5.35 -12.40 2.29
N LEU A 148 6.39 -12.50 1.46
CA LEU A 148 7.76 -12.13 1.83
C LEU A 148 7.89 -10.62 2.10
N ALA A 149 7.32 -9.78 1.23
CA ALA A 149 7.35 -8.34 1.41
C ALA A 149 6.61 -7.90 2.68
N LEU A 150 5.46 -8.53 2.99
CA LEU A 150 4.77 -8.33 4.25
C LEU A 150 5.64 -8.74 5.44
N GLN A 151 6.28 -9.92 5.39
CA GLN A 151 7.17 -10.36 6.46
C GLN A 151 8.33 -9.39 6.69
N ALA A 152 8.90 -8.85 5.61
CA ALA A 152 9.94 -7.84 5.68
C ALA A 152 9.44 -6.57 6.36
N HIS A 153 8.24 -6.10 6.02
CA HIS A 153 7.60 -4.97 6.68
C HIS A 153 7.39 -5.21 8.18
N LEU A 154 6.90 -6.39 8.59
CA LEU A 154 6.76 -6.75 10.00
C LEU A 154 8.10 -6.73 10.74
N LEU A 155 9.18 -7.21 10.10
CA LEU A 155 10.53 -7.17 10.66
C LEU A 155 11.04 -5.74 10.81
N THR A 156 10.75 -4.85 9.86
CA THR A 156 11.06 -3.41 9.96
C THR A 156 10.35 -2.78 11.15
N THR A 157 9.04 -3.01 11.30
CA THR A 157 8.25 -2.53 12.45
C THR A 157 8.76 -3.10 13.78
N ALA A 158 9.39 -4.27 13.75
CA ALA A 158 10.07 -4.87 14.90
C ALA A 158 11.49 -4.36 15.17
N GLY A 159 12.01 -3.43 14.36
CA GLY A 159 13.37 -2.91 14.48
C GLY A 159 14.45 -3.88 13.98
N ASN A 160 14.09 -5.03 13.41
CA ASN A 160 15.03 -5.99 12.85
C ASN A 160 15.37 -5.62 11.39
N ASN A 161 16.00 -4.46 11.21
CA ASN A 161 16.24 -3.86 9.89
C ASN A 161 17.10 -4.73 8.97
N LYS A 162 18.09 -5.44 9.52
CA LYS A 162 18.94 -6.34 8.72
C LYS A 162 18.15 -7.51 8.14
N ALA A 163 17.40 -8.23 8.98
CA ALA A 163 16.57 -9.34 8.50
C ALA A 163 15.45 -8.86 7.57
N ALA A 164 14.89 -7.68 7.84
CA ALA A 164 13.91 -7.05 6.96
C ALA A 164 14.49 -6.81 5.56
N ALA A 165 15.68 -6.20 5.47
CA ALA A 165 16.34 -5.92 4.20
C ALA A 165 16.64 -7.21 3.40
N ASP A 166 17.15 -8.25 4.07
CA ASP A 166 17.36 -9.57 3.45
C ASP A 166 16.05 -10.22 2.97
N THR A 167 14.96 -9.99 3.69
CA THR A 167 13.63 -10.51 3.32
C THR A 167 13.01 -9.72 2.16
N PHE A 168 13.21 -8.41 2.11
CA PHE A 168 12.81 -7.59 0.94
C PHE A 168 13.56 -8.02 -0.32
N ASP A 169 14.85 -8.34 -0.24
CA ASP A 169 15.58 -8.87 -1.39
C ASP A 169 15.05 -10.23 -1.86
N LYS A 170 14.67 -11.12 -0.92
CA LYS A 170 14.00 -12.38 -1.27
C LYS A 170 12.66 -12.13 -1.97
N ALA A 171 11.85 -11.18 -1.45
CA ALA A 171 10.58 -10.79 -2.05
C ALA A 171 10.78 -10.26 -3.48
N TRP A 172 11.77 -9.38 -3.67
CA TRP A 172 12.13 -8.83 -4.98
C TRP A 172 12.51 -9.93 -5.96
N ARG A 173 13.38 -10.88 -5.56
CA ARG A 173 13.76 -12.02 -6.42
C ARG A 173 12.56 -12.88 -6.80
N ALA A 174 11.70 -13.22 -5.83
CA ALA A 174 10.48 -13.98 -6.10
C ALA A 174 9.57 -13.24 -7.10
N GLY A 175 9.41 -11.92 -6.93
CA GLY A 175 8.57 -11.11 -7.79
C GLY A 175 9.13 -10.89 -9.20
N THR A 176 10.45 -10.86 -9.39
CA THR A 176 11.06 -10.73 -10.72
C THR A 176 10.72 -11.89 -11.66
N SER A 177 10.32 -13.04 -11.12
CA SER A 177 9.85 -14.19 -11.90
C SER A 177 8.40 -14.05 -12.40
N GLN A 178 7.64 -13.09 -11.87
CA GLN A 178 6.27 -12.85 -12.31
C GLN A 178 6.25 -12.09 -13.65
N PRO A 179 5.26 -12.35 -14.52
CA PRO A 179 5.08 -11.63 -15.77
C PRO A 179 5.13 -10.11 -15.54
N GLN A 180 5.86 -9.40 -16.40
CA GLN A 180 5.79 -7.95 -16.40
C GLN A 180 4.49 -7.52 -17.09
N PRO A 181 3.79 -6.50 -16.56
CA PRO A 181 2.70 -5.89 -17.29
C PRO A 181 3.24 -5.36 -18.63
N PRO A 182 2.40 -5.33 -19.67
CA PRO A 182 2.79 -4.67 -20.90
C PRO A 182 3.22 -3.22 -20.59
N PRO A 183 4.20 -2.69 -21.33
CA PRO A 183 4.61 -1.30 -21.16
C PRO A 183 3.40 -0.40 -21.32
N SER A 184 3.08 0.38 -20.29
CA SER A 184 2.03 1.38 -20.36
C SER A 184 2.48 2.49 -21.29
N SER A 185 1.69 2.79 -22.32
CA SER A 185 1.86 3.99 -23.14
C SER A 185 1.42 5.26 -22.40
N SER A 186 0.71 5.12 -21.28
CA SER A 186 0.32 6.23 -20.42
C SER A 186 1.47 6.64 -19.51
N PRO A 187 1.72 7.96 -19.34
CA PRO A 187 2.67 8.48 -18.36
C PRO A 187 2.23 8.26 -16.91
N SER A 188 1.04 7.71 -16.68
CA SER A 188 0.54 7.40 -15.33
C SER A 188 1.34 6.27 -14.68
N PRO A 189 1.59 6.35 -13.36
CA PRO A 189 2.14 5.23 -12.59
C PRO A 189 1.32 3.95 -12.78
N ARG A 190 2.02 2.82 -12.89
CA ARG A 190 1.38 1.51 -12.92
C ARG A 190 1.08 1.04 -11.50
N ARG A 191 0.13 0.13 -11.38
CA ARG A 191 -0.13 -0.54 -10.09
C ARG A 191 1.01 -1.49 -9.73
N PRO A 192 1.30 -1.67 -8.43
CA PRO A 192 2.15 -2.75 -7.96
C PRO A 192 1.61 -4.11 -8.41
N ARG A 193 2.51 -5.00 -8.84
CA ARG A 193 2.18 -6.39 -9.21
C ARG A 193 1.95 -7.27 -7.97
N TRP A 194 2.63 -6.94 -6.89
CA TRP A 194 2.52 -7.61 -5.60
C TRP A 194 2.61 -6.58 -4.48
N LEU A 195 2.25 -7.03 -3.28
CA LEU A 195 2.22 -6.18 -2.10
C LEU A 195 3.60 -5.59 -1.82
N LEU A 196 3.67 -4.26 -1.65
CA LEU A 196 4.90 -3.51 -1.33
C LEU A 196 6.03 -3.64 -2.38
N GLU A 197 5.70 -3.85 -3.67
CA GLU A 197 6.69 -3.88 -4.76
C GLU A 197 7.62 -2.64 -4.74
N GLY A 198 7.05 -1.44 -4.60
CA GLY A 198 7.82 -0.18 -4.58
C GLY A 198 8.82 -0.11 -3.42
N THR A 199 8.43 -0.57 -2.23
CA THR A 199 9.32 -0.66 -1.08
C THR A 199 10.44 -1.68 -1.30
N CYS A 200 10.15 -2.84 -1.93
CA CYS A 200 11.17 -3.84 -2.25
C CYS A 200 12.25 -3.25 -3.16
N HIS A 201 11.84 -2.54 -4.22
CA HIS A 201 12.76 -1.86 -5.15
C HIS A 201 13.58 -0.77 -4.45
N LEU A 202 12.95 0.04 -3.60
CA LEU A 202 13.63 1.09 -2.84
C LEU A 202 14.71 0.53 -1.91
N VAL A 203 14.37 -0.46 -1.07
CA VAL A 203 15.30 -1.08 -0.12
C VAL A 203 16.47 -1.73 -0.85
N ARG A 204 16.19 -2.45 -1.94
CA ARG A 204 17.22 -3.03 -2.79
C ARG A 204 18.15 -1.97 -3.37
N GLY A 205 17.59 -0.87 -3.88
CA GLY A 205 18.36 0.26 -4.40
C GLY A 205 19.31 0.85 -3.35
N GLN A 206 18.83 1.04 -2.11
CA GLN A 206 19.66 1.52 -1.01
C GLN A 206 20.84 0.58 -0.70
N ARG A 207 20.60 -0.74 -0.62
CA ARG A 207 21.67 -1.73 -0.41
C ARG A 207 22.71 -1.74 -1.55
N LEU A 208 22.25 -1.55 -2.78
CA LEU A 208 23.15 -1.49 -3.94
C LEU A 208 24.04 -0.23 -3.88
N LEU A 209 23.52 0.91 -3.39
CA LEU A 209 24.34 2.10 -3.15
C LEU A 209 25.40 1.83 -2.07
N GLU A 210 25.04 1.18 -0.97
CA GLU A 210 25.99 0.79 0.09
C GLU A 210 27.11 -0.13 -0.44
N GLN A 211 26.83 -0.90 -1.50
CA GLN A 211 27.80 -1.78 -2.17
C GLN A 211 28.59 -1.09 -3.28
N GLY A 212 28.39 0.22 -3.51
CA GLY A 212 29.04 0.97 -4.60
C GLY A 212 28.46 0.69 -6.00
N LYS A 213 27.32 0.00 -6.10
CA LYS A 213 26.67 -0.37 -7.37
C LYS A 213 25.67 0.71 -7.81
N ALA A 214 26.17 1.91 -8.08
CA ALA A 214 25.34 3.09 -8.32
C ALA A 214 24.34 2.95 -9.48
N ALA A 215 24.77 2.38 -10.62
CA ALA A 215 23.90 2.22 -11.79
C ALA A 215 22.74 1.24 -11.53
N GLU A 216 23.02 0.09 -10.92
CA GLU A 216 21.98 -0.90 -10.55
C GLU A 216 21.02 -0.33 -9.50
N ALA A 217 21.55 0.44 -8.55
CA ALA A 217 20.75 1.13 -7.55
C ALA A 217 19.79 2.14 -8.19
N ALA A 218 20.29 3.00 -9.08
CA ALA A 218 19.49 3.98 -9.79
C ALA A 218 18.36 3.32 -10.58
N ALA A 219 18.62 2.21 -11.26
CA ALA A 219 17.58 1.44 -11.94
C ALA A 219 16.48 0.95 -10.98
N CYS A 220 16.85 0.38 -9.82
CA CYS A 220 15.88 -0.06 -8.83
C CYS A 220 15.03 1.10 -8.27
N VAL A 221 15.68 2.21 -7.92
CA VAL A 221 14.99 3.38 -7.35
C VAL A 221 14.09 4.04 -8.39
N ARG A 222 14.47 4.07 -9.69
CA ARG A 222 13.62 4.58 -10.78
C ARG A 222 12.34 3.78 -10.94
N VAL A 223 12.38 2.45 -10.82
CA VAL A 223 11.14 1.64 -10.85
C VAL A 223 10.23 2.06 -9.68
N ALA A 224 10.76 2.14 -8.47
CA ALA A 224 9.97 2.55 -7.30
C ALA A 224 9.39 3.97 -7.43
N ALA A 225 10.16 4.92 -7.95
CA ALA A 225 9.76 6.32 -8.04
C ALA A 225 8.86 6.60 -9.26
N LEU A 226 9.28 6.18 -10.45
CA LEU A 226 8.68 6.61 -11.72
C LEU A 226 7.58 5.66 -12.20
N GLU A 227 7.73 4.35 -11.96
CA GLU A 227 6.69 3.39 -12.35
C GLU A 227 5.64 3.19 -11.27
N LEU A 228 6.05 3.22 -9.99
CA LEU A 228 5.20 2.88 -8.85
C LEU A 228 4.81 4.08 -7.97
N ASP A 229 5.28 5.28 -8.33
CA ASP A 229 4.99 6.55 -7.65
C ASP A 229 5.26 6.54 -6.14
N GLN A 230 6.27 5.78 -5.69
CA GLN A 230 6.58 5.67 -4.28
C GLN A 230 7.23 6.97 -3.77
N PRO A 231 6.62 7.70 -2.82
CA PRO A 231 7.12 9.00 -2.34
C PRO A 231 8.57 8.97 -1.85
N GLN A 232 8.91 7.96 -1.04
CA GLN A 232 10.25 7.79 -0.47
C GLN A 232 11.30 7.49 -1.55
N ALA A 233 10.88 6.90 -2.67
CA ALA A 233 11.79 6.61 -3.78
C ALA A 233 12.16 7.87 -4.58
N TYR A 234 11.26 8.86 -4.71
CA TYR A 234 11.64 10.16 -5.27
C TYR A 234 12.72 10.86 -4.44
N ALA A 235 12.62 10.80 -3.10
CA ALA A 235 13.65 11.36 -2.22
C ALA A 235 14.99 10.62 -2.36
N ALA A 236 14.97 9.29 -2.54
CA ALA A 236 16.17 8.51 -2.81
C ALA A 236 16.76 8.83 -4.20
N LEU A 237 15.90 8.97 -5.22
CA LEU A 237 16.32 9.30 -6.58
C LEU A 237 16.96 10.68 -6.66
N ALA A 238 16.39 11.67 -5.97
CA ALA A 238 16.93 13.02 -5.89
C ALA A 238 18.37 13.08 -5.34
N LYS A 239 18.80 12.10 -4.53
CA LYS A 239 20.16 12.05 -3.97
C LYS A 239 21.20 11.50 -4.96
N ILE A 240 20.76 10.76 -5.97
CA ILE A 240 21.64 10.04 -6.91
C ILE A 240 21.46 10.48 -8.36
N ALA A 241 20.45 11.31 -8.64
CA ALA A 241 20.19 11.86 -9.95
C ALA A 241 21.16 13.00 -10.29
N ASP A 242 21.28 13.29 -11.59
CA ASP A 242 22.03 14.44 -12.08
C ASP A 242 21.43 15.75 -11.54
N PRO A 243 22.25 16.82 -11.36
CA PRO A 243 21.78 18.09 -10.84
C PRO A 243 20.57 18.68 -11.60
N ALA A 244 20.46 18.41 -12.90
CA ALA A 244 19.35 18.87 -13.73
C ALA A 244 18.00 18.24 -13.36
N GLU A 245 17.99 16.98 -12.91
CA GLU A 245 16.75 16.26 -12.54
C GLU A 245 16.46 16.33 -11.03
N GLN A 246 17.50 16.54 -10.22
CA GLN A 246 17.44 16.52 -8.76
C GLN A 246 16.33 17.42 -8.19
N ALA A 247 16.16 18.64 -8.71
CA ALA A 247 15.14 19.57 -8.25
C ALA A 247 13.72 19.03 -8.47
N GLY A 248 13.46 18.43 -9.64
CA GLY A 248 12.17 17.85 -9.98
C GLY A 248 11.78 16.69 -9.06
N TYR A 249 12.72 15.78 -8.78
CA TYR A 249 12.47 14.67 -7.85
C TYR A 249 12.33 15.13 -6.40
N THR A 250 13.10 16.13 -5.97
CA THR A 250 12.97 16.72 -4.63
C THR A 250 11.59 17.34 -4.45
N MET A 251 11.10 18.08 -5.44
CA MET A 251 9.77 18.67 -5.42
C MET A 251 8.68 17.60 -5.31
N LYS A 252 8.74 16.54 -6.12
CA LYS A 252 7.78 15.42 -6.05
C LYS A 252 7.74 14.78 -4.66
N ALA A 253 8.92 14.48 -4.08
CA ALA A 253 9.00 13.94 -2.73
C ALA A 253 8.44 14.90 -1.66
N ALA A 254 8.73 16.20 -1.78
CA ALA A 254 8.23 17.23 -0.87
C ALA A 254 6.71 17.39 -0.95
N MET A 255 6.13 17.35 -2.15
CA MET A 255 4.67 17.37 -2.35
C MET A 255 3.97 16.16 -1.72
N SER A 256 4.66 15.03 -1.59
CA SER A 256 4.18 13.85 -0.85
C SER A 256 4.45 13.91 0.66
N GLY A 257 4.92 15.04 1.19
CA GLY A 257 5.15 15.25 2.63
C GLY A 257 6.43 14.63 3.18
N ILE A 258 7.41 14.27 2.33
CA ILE A 258 8.70 13.77 2.81
C ILE A 258 9.50 14.93 3.42
N ARG A 259 9.59 14.97 4.76
CA ARG A 259 10.20 16.07 5.52
C ARG A 259 11.59 16.49 5.04
N SER A 260 12.48 15.51 4.80
CA SER A 260 13.84 15.80 4.31
C SER A 260 13.85 16.40 2.90
N ALA A 261 12.85 16.09 2.08
CA ALA A 261 12.68 16.72 0.77
C ALA A 261 12.09 18.15 0.91
N CYS A 262 11.16 18.39 1.84
CA CYS A 262 10.68 19.74 2.16
C CYS A 262 11.84 20.64 2.60
N GLU A 263 12.72 20.15 3.47
CA GLU A 263 13.94 20.86 3.88
C GLU A 263 14.89 21.11 2.69
N GLY A 264 15.01 20.12 1.80
CA GLY A 264 15.73 20.27 0.53
C GLY A 264 15.16 21.39 -0.34
N MET A 265 13.84 21.44 -0.51
CA MET A 265 13.14 22.48 -1.25
C MET A 265 13.31 23.86 -0.60
N ALA A 266 13.23 23.95 0.72
CA ALA A 266 13.48 25.19 1.45
C ALA A 266 14.86 25.77 1.10
N ARG A 267 15.90 24.93 1.09
CA ARG A 267 17.27 25.32 0.72
C ARG A 267 17.42 25.67 -0.75
N VAL A 268 16.74 24.97 -1.66
CA VAL A 268 16.74 25.28 -3.09
C VAL A 268 16.11 26.65 -3.34
N VAL A 269 14.92 26.88 -2.77
CA VAL A 269 14.18 28.13 -2.97
C VAL A 269 14.85 29.32 -2.25
N ALA A 270 15.48 29.10 -1.08
CA ALA A 270 16.26 30.13 -0.40
C ALA A 270 17.46 30.59 -1.24
N ARG A 271 18.23 29.65 -1.81
CA ARG A 271 19.32 29.98 -2.73
C ARG A 271 18.81 30.69 -3.99
N ALA A 272 17.68 30.24 -4.52
CA ALA A 272 17.05 30.93 -5.65
C ALA A 272 16.61 32.36 -5.28
N ALA A 273 16.27 32.67 -4.03
CA ALA A 273 15.95 34.03 -3.60
C ALA A 273 17.18 34.96 -3.57
N GLU A 274 18.39 34.39 -3.52
CA GLU A 274 19.65 35.14 -3.47
C GLU A 274 20.19 35.49 -4.86
N GLU A 275 19.62 34.91 -5.93
CA GLU A 275 20.07 35.12 -7.31
C GLU A 275 20.12 36.61 -7.71
N PRO A 276 21.18 37.04 -8.41
CA PRO A 276 21.29 38.40 -8.92
C PRO A 276 20.25 38.64 -10.03
N GLY A 277 19.75 39.88 -10.12
CA GLY A 277 18.79 40.28 -11.17
C GLY A 277 17.31 40.10 -10.81
N LEU A 278 16.98 39.50 -9.66
CA LEU A 278 15.61 39.42 -9.18
C LEU A 278 15.08 40.79 -8.71
N SER A 279 13.82 41.07 -9.04
CA SER A 279 13.09 42.18 -8.43
C SER A 279 12.86 41.96 -6.94
N ALA A 280 12.60 43.04 -6.20
CA ALA A 280 12.29 42.97 -4.78
C ALA A 280 11.04 42.10 -4.50
N ALA A 281 10.04 42.13 -5.38
CA ALA A 281 8.83 41.33 -5.27
C ALA A 281 9.12 39.83 -5.46
N GLU A 282 9.86 39.44 -6.49
CA GLU A 282 10.24 38.05 -6.73
C GLU A 282 11.09 37.48 -5.60
N ARG A 283 12.07 38.27 -5.12
CA ARG A 283 12.90 37.90 -3.97
C ARG A 283 12.03 37.63 -2.74
N LYS A 284 11.10 38.54 -2.43
CA LYS A 284 10.16 38.39 -1.32
C LYS A 284 9.30 37.13 -1.46
N THR A 285 8.76 36.85 -2.65
CA THR A 285 7.96 35.65 -2.92
C THR A 285 8.78 34.38 -2.71
N ARG A 286 10.01 34.32 -3.24
CA ARG A 286 10.89 33.15 -3.04
C ARG A 286 11.27 32.97 -1.57
N THR A 287 11.58 34.04 -0.84
CA THR A 287 11.84 33.96 0.62
C THR A 287 10.63 33.41 1.37
N LEU A 288 9.41 33.85 1.04
CA LEU A 288 8.19 33.31 1.64
C LEU A 288 8.02 31.82 1.33
N MET A 289 8.18 31.41 0.07
CA MET A 289 8.10 30.00 -0.33
C MET A 289 9.15 29.13 0.39
N ALA A 290 10.39 29.62 0.54
CA ALA A 290 11.42 28.90 1.28
C ALA A 290 11.02 28.69 2.75
N ARG A 291 10.41 29.70 3.38
CA ARG A 291 9.87 29.61 4.74
C ARG A 291 8.72 28.61 4.82
N GLU A 292 7.77 28.64 3.90
CA GLU A 292 6.65 27.68 3.86
C GLU A 292 7.16 26.23 3.77
N TRP A 293 8.11 25.95 2.87
CA TRP A 293 8.73 24.63 2.78
C TRP A 293 9.46 24.22 4.07
N GLY A 294 10.15 25.17 4.71
CA GLY A 294 10.82 24.94 6.00
C GLY A 294 9.84 24.65 7.14
N MET A 295 8.64 25.24 7.14
CA MET A 295 7.60 24.90 8.13
C MET A 295 7.06 23.49 7.90
N LEU A 296 6.94 23.05 6.64
CA LEU A 296 6.48 21.71 6.30
C LEU A 296 7.50 20.60 6.63
N SER A 297 8.78 20.91 6.82
CA SER A 297 9.75 19.91 7.29
C SER A 297 9.60 19.53 8.76
N GLY A 298 8.80 20.29 9.54
CA GLY A 298 8.64 20.12 10.98
C GLY A 298 9.70 20.88 11.80
N PRO A 299 9.49 21.01 13.12
CA PRO A 299 10.46 21.59 14.05
C PRO A 299 11.69 20.71 14.27
#